data_AF-A0A926CTB7-F1
#
_entry.id   AF-A0A926CTB7-F1
#
_cell.length_a   1.000
_cell.length_b   1.000
_cell.length_c   1.000
_cell.angle_alpha   90.00
_cell.angle_beta   90.00
_cell.angle_gamma   90.00
#
_symmetry.space_group_name_H-M   'P 1'
#
loop_
_entity.id
_entity.type
_entity.pdbx_description
1 polymer ?
#
loop_
_entity_poly.entity_id
_entity_poly.type
_entity_poly.pdbx_seq_one_letter_code
_entity_poly.pdbx_strand_id
1 'polypeptide(L)'
;MTGEHSVFISYRRDNKYTALLVHKTLQAHGFDVFIDVEGLDSGGFGKMLLNQIAARPHFVLMLTPDALKRCNDAGDWLRREVEYAMEIRRNIVPLMFDGFNFRENHAYLTGKLALLPEYQGIEVPKSAAYFEFAMQLLRDHHLNKALNTIIHPTPPEDETALRRKIEVANEEPRPNTEQLNSEEYNNRGVMNFQRGNLDAAIRDFSRAIQINHNFIQAYLNRATAHQEREDYKGAITDYSAIIQIAPKQPRIYEKRAAARYIAGDLAGAIEDYTEIIRLRPDNPETYQLRGIVRRDHRDVKGALADFDKALRLNPNIPNYYLDRGICRRILGMLPEAGADFSAAIRLKWDYAEAFNERGLVSYQRGELLKAVTDFNEYIRFRPHEPEGFLNRAHAHERRRSKDSWHLALEDYQKYLDLGGGERNGNQAEIERKVREIRKRL
;
A
#
# COMPACT_ATOMS: atom_id res chain seq x y z
N MET A 1 -4.50 7.30 -2.71
CA MET A 1 -4.93 7.76 -1.37
C MET A 1 -4.06 8.94 -0.94
N THR A 2 -4.38 10.17 -1.36
CA THR A 2 -3.54 11.36 -1.08
C THR A 2 -4.28 12.47 -0.32
N GLY A 3 -5.55 12.27 0.07
CA GLY A 3 -6.38 13.34 0.63
C GLY A 3 -6.26 13.55 2.15
N GLU A 4 -6.17 12.47 2.94
CA GLU A 4 -6.36 12.55 4.41
C GLU A 4 -5.23 13.28 5.15
N HIS A 5 -4.00 13.27 4.63
CA HIS A 5 -2.88 13.99 5.24
C HIS A 5 -2.65 15.39 4.65
N SER A 6 -3.65 15.97 3.98
CA SER A 6 -3.53 17.31 3.41
C SER A 6 -4.11 18.39 4.34
N VAL A 7 -3.38 19.49 4.50
CA VAL A 7 -3.67 20.57 5.47
C VAL A 7 -3.65 21.92 4.75
N PHE A 8 -4.70 22.71 4.93
CA PHE A 8 -4.68 24.13 4.59
C PHE A 8 -4.40 24.93 5.87
N ILE A 9 -3.37 25.77 5.89
CA ILE A 9 -3.13 26.68 7.02
C ILE A 9 -3.59 28.09 6.64
N SER A 10 -4.55 28.61 7.39
CA SER A 10 -5.01 29.98 7.31
C SER A 10 -4.43 30.79 8.47
N TYR A 11 -3.88 31.97 8.19
CA TYR A 11 -3.15 32.79 9.18
C TYR A 11 -3.11 34.27 8.77
N ARG A 12 -2.98 35.19 9.73
CA ARG A 12 -2.74 36.60 9.36
C ARG A 12 -1.30 36.79 8.88
N ARG A 13 -1.11 37.40 7.69
CA ARG A 13 0.20 37.52 6.99
C ARG A 13 1.34 38.10 7.84
N ASP A 14 1.03 38.95 8.82
CA ASP A 14 2.00 39.49 9.77
C ASP A 14 2.70 38.40 10.61
N ASN A 15 2.15 37.19 10.66
CA ASN A 15 2.68 36.02 11.36
C ASN A 15 3.31 34.97 10.41
N LYS A 16 3.76 35.37 9.21
CA LYS A 16 4.28 34.46 8.17
C LYS A 16 5.37 33.50 8.65
N TYR A 17 6.25 33.93 9.54
CA TYR A 17 7.35 33.08 10.00
C TYR A 17 6.87 31.96 10.90
N THR A 18 5.90 32.23 11.78
CA THR A 18 5.26 31.21 12.61
C THR A 18 4.48 30.23 11.73
N ALA A 19 3.78 30.72 10.70
CA ALA A 19 3.06 29.87 9.76
C ALA A 19 4.01 28.96 8.95
N LEU A 20 5.14 29.50 8.49
CA LEU A 20 6.19 28.73 7.83
C LEU A 20 6.80 27.68 8.75
N LEU A 21 6.93 27.95 10.05
CA LEU A 21 7.41 26.98 11.02
C LEU A 21 6.44 25.82 11.18
N VAL A 22 5.15 26.09 11.42
CA VAL A 22 4.09 25.05 11.48
C VAL A 22 4.06 24.23 10.19
N HIS A 23 4.11 24.91 9.04
CA HIS A 23 4.16 24.26 7.73
C HIS A 23 5.35 23.31 7.60
N LYS A 24 6.58 23.76 7.92
CA LYS A 24 7.78 22.92 7.85
C LYS A 24 7.70 21.73 8.80
N THR A 25 7.21 21.94 10.03
CA THR A 25 7.07 20.87 11.01
C THR A 25 6.07 19.81 10.53
N LEU A 26 4.92 20.21 9.98
CA LEU A 26 3.93 19.27 9.45
C LEU A 26 4.44 18.53 8.20
N GLN A 27 5.12 19.22 7.27
CA GLN A 27 5.75 18.58 6.11
C GLN A 27 6.81 17.55 6.50
N ALA A 28 7.65 17.86 7.51
CA ALA A 28 8.64 16.92 8.04
C ALA A 28 8.00 15.64 8.62
N HIS A 29 6.71 15.67 8.95
CA HIS A 29 5.92 14.54 9.46
C HIS A 29 4.93 13.98 8.42
N GLY A 30 5.15 14.26 7.13
CA GLY A 30 4.42 13.59 6.03
C GLY A 30 3.09 14.21 5.64
N PHE A 31 2.78 15.43 6.09
CA PHE A 31 1.56 16.14 5.66
C PHE A 31 1.77 16.91 4.36
N ASP A 32 0.79 16.88 3.46
CA ASP A 32 0.71 17.76 2.29
C ASP A 32 0.11 19.12 2.70
N VAL A 33 0.98 20.06 3.04
CA VAL A 33 0.57 21.35 3.60
C VAL A 33 0.54 22.43 2.52
N PHE A 34 -0.58 23.13 2.42
CA PHE A 34 -0.73 24.33 1.62
C PHE A 34 -0.87 25.57 2.51
N ILE A 35 -0.05 26.58 2.22
CA ILE A 35 -0.12 27.92 2.82
C ILE A 35 0.06 28.98 1.74
N ASP A 36 -0.63 30.13 1.84
CA ASP A 36 -0.40 31.28 0.95
C ASP A 36 0.63 32.24 1.57
N VAL A 37 1.89 32.15 1.12
CA VAL A 37 3.01 32.97 1.63
C VAL A 37 3.15 34.29 0.87
N GLU A 38 2.79 34.32 -0.41
CA GLU A 38 3.16 35.41 -1.33
C GLU A 38 2.11 36.51 -1.45
N GLY A 39 0.92 36.31 -0.89
CA GLY A 39 -0.07 37.35 -0.71
C GLY A 39 -0.53 37.99 -2.02
N LEU A 40 -1.25 37.24 -2.83
CA LEU A 40 -1.57 37.61 -4.21
C LEU A 40 -2.96 38.26 -4.31
N ASP A 41 -2.99 39.58 -4.49
CA ASP A 41 -4.21 40.35 -4.77
C ASP A 41 -4.61 40.23 -6.25
N SER A 42 -5.57 39.36 -6.57
CA SER A 42 -6.46 39.55 -7.73
C SER A 42 -7.71 38.68 -7.64
N GLY A 43 -8.87 39.22 -8.00
CA GLY A 43 -10.20 38.62 -7.81
C GLY A 43 -10.44 37.26 -8.49
N GLY A 44 -9.52 36.77 -9.33
CA GLY A 44 -9.55 35.41 -9.88
C GLY A 44 -9.01 34.33 -8.92
N PHE A 45 -8.19 34.70 -7.93
CA PHE A 45 -7.49 33.76 -7.04
C PHE A 45 -8.26 33.40 -5.77
N GLY A 46 -9.29 34.15 -5.38
CA GLY A 46 -10.18 33.79 -4.28
C GLY A 46 -10.82 32.41 -4.51
N LYS A 47 -11.25 32.13 -5.75
CA LYS A 47 -11.76 30.80 -6.13
C LYS A 47 -10.68 29.72 -6.03
N MET A 48 -9.42 30.06 -6.33
CA MET A 48 -8.31 29.12 -6.21
C MET A 48 -8.02 28.77 -4.75
N LEU A 49 -7.99 29.74 -3.84
CA LEU A 49 -7.81 29.51 -2.40
C LEU A 49 -8.96 28.70 -1.80
N LEU A 50 -10.20 29.06 -2.13
CA LEU A 50 -11.36 28.26 -1.71
C LEU A 50 -11.32 26.84 -2.28
N ASN A 51 -10.83 26.64 -3.52
CA ASN A 51 -10.59 25.31 -4.07
C ASN A 51 -9.49 24.55 -3.30
N GLN A 52 -8.43 25.23 -2.83
CA GLN A 52 -7.41 24.59 -1.98
C GLN A 52 -7.97 24.19 -0.61
N ILE A 53 -8.89 24.97 -0.04
CA ILE A 53 -9.65 24.62 1.18
C ILE A 53 -10.61 23.45 0.90
N ALA A 54 -11.26 23.44 -0.27
CA ALA A 54 -12.15 22.36 -0.68
C ALA A 54 -11.40 21.06 -1.05
N ALA A 55 -10.13 21.13 -1.41
CA ALA A 55 -9.33 19.94 -1.72
C ALA A 55 -8.76 19.26 -0.46
N ARG A 56 -8.75 19.95 0.68
CA ARG A 56 -8.06 19.49 1.90
C ARG A 56 -9.03 19.25 3.05
N PRO A 57 -8.92 18.11 3.74
CA PRO A 57 -9.81 17.76 4.84
C PRO A 57 -9.55 18.56 6.11
N HIS A 58 -8.32 19.02 6.31
CA HIS A 58 -7.91 19.74 7.51
C HIS A 58 -7.66 21.22 7.25
N PHE A 59 -8.21 22.06 8.12
CA PHE A 59 -8.11 23.51 8.09
C PHE A 59 -7.50 23.98 9.43
N VAL A 60 -6.22 24.30 9.42
CA VAL A 60 -5.51 24.79 10.61
C VAL A 60 -5.59 26.32 10.62
N LEU A 61 -6.24 26.88 11.63
CA LEU A 61 -6.42 28.32 11.78
C LEU A 61 -5.44 28.87 12.82
N MET A 62 -4.46 29.66 12.40
CA MET A 62 -3.49 30.26 13.32
C MET A 62 -4.00 31.58 13.90
N LEU A 63 -4.06 31.65 15.23
CA LEU A 63 -4.61 32.75 15.99
C LEU A 63 -3.54 33.34 16.91
N THR A 64 -2.97 34.48 16.52
CA THR A 64 -2.22 35.38 17.42
C THR A 64 -3.16 36.48 17.91
N PRO A 65 -2.83 37.26 18.96
CA PRO A 65 -3.73 38.27 19.56
C PRO A 65 -4.41 39.21 18.55
N ASP A 66 -3.76 39.47 17.42
CA ASP A 66 -4.23 40.39 16.39
C ASP A 66 -4.85 39.68 15.16
N ALA A 67 -4.89 38.35 15.14
CA ALA A 67 -5.26 37.58 13.95
C ALA A 67 -6.69 37.85 13.47
N LEU A 68 -7.64 38.04 14.39
CA LEU A 68 -9.05 38.29 14.06
C LEU A 68 -9.38 39.77 13.85
N LYS A 69 -8.41 40.68 14.02
CA LYS A 69 -8.62 42.10 13.75
C LYS A 69 -9.09 42.25 12.29
N ARG A 70 -10.21 42.97 12.11
CA ARG A 70 -10.93 43.18 10.84
C ARG A 70 -11.89 42.07 10.40
N CYS A 71 -12.02 40.96 11.11
CA CYS A 71 -13.03 39.94 10.80
C CYS A 71 -14.48 40.43 11.00
N ASN A 72 -14.72 41.64 11.50
CA ASN A 72 -16.06 42.24 11.44
C ASN A 72 -16.50 42.63 10.03
N ASP A 73 -15.54 42.85 9.13
CA ASP A 73 -15.80 43.10 7.73
C ASP A 73 -16.02 41.77 7.00
N ALA A 74 -17.18 41.60 6.35
CA ALA A 74 -17.47 40.43 5.51
C ALA A 74 -16.56 40.38 4.24
N GLY A 75 -15.89 41.49 3.93
CA GLY A 75 -14.83 41.60 2.94
C GLY A 75 -13.48 41.03 3.37
N ASP A 76 -13.27 40.82 4.67
CA ASP A 76 -11.98 40.35 5.18
C ASP A 76 -11.69 38.92 4.71
N TRP A 77 -10.49 38.74 4.16
CA TRP A 77 -10.09 37.50 3.52
C TRP A 77 -10.01 36.32 4.50
N LEU A 78 -9.51 36.55 5.72
CA LEU A 78 -9.37 35.51 6.74
C LEU A 78 -10.76 35.04 7.19
N ARG A 79 -11.69 35.98 7.38
CA ARG A 79 -13.08 35.65 7.67
C ARG A 79 -13.69 34.76 6.58
N ARG A 80 -13.52 35.12 5.31
CA ARG A 80 -14.07 34.35 4.18
C ARG A 80 -13.55 32.91 4.15
N GLU A 81 -12.26 32.71 4.38
CA GLU A 81 -11.67 31.36 4.43
C GLU A 81 -12.27 30.52 5.56
N VAL A 82 -12.40 31.11 6.75
CA VAL A 82 -12.96 30.44 7.93
C VAL A 82 -14.44 30.10 7.72
N GLU A 83 -15.26 31.06 7.30
CA GLU A 83 -16.69 30.84 7.06
C GLU A 83 -16.94 29.78 5.98
N TYR A 84 -16.12 29.76 4.94
CA TYR A 84 -16.20 28.74 3.90
C TYR A 84 -15.79 27.35 4.41
N ALA A 85 -14.70 27.26 5.17
CA ALA A 85 -14.29 26.01 5.80
C ALA A 85 -15.36 25.45 6.75
N MET A 86 -16.08 26.31 7.47
CA MET A 86 -17.21 25.94 8.33
C MET A 86 -18.39 25.42 7.50
N GLU A 87 -18.69 26.09 6.40
CA GLU A 87 -19.79 25.75 5.50
C GLU A 87 -19.62 24.36 4.87
N ILE A 88 -18.41 24.07 4.38
CA ILE A 88 -18.09 22.76 3.78
C ILE A 88 -17.61 21.73 4.82
N ARG A 89 -17.72 22.05 6.12
CA ARG A 89 -17.42 21.14 7.24
C ARG A 89 -16.00 20.54 7.20
N ARG A 90 -14.97 21.38 7.06
CA ARG A 90 -13.56 20.98 7.24
C ARG A 90 -13.20 20.80 8.70
N ASN A 91 -12.21 19.95 8.97
CA ASN A 91 -11.62 19.83 10.31
C ASN A 91 -10.93 21.13 10.70
N ILE A 92 -11.65 22.06 11.32
CA ILE A 92 -11.10 23.35 11.74
C ILE A 92 -10.42 23.16 13.09
N VAL A 93 -9.11 23.44 13.13
CA VAL A 93 -8.29 23.34 14.34
C VAL A 93 -7.68 24.70 14.63
N PRO A 94 -8.21 25.45 15.61
CA PRO A 94 -7.60 26.70 16.06
C PRO A 94 -6.26 26.43 16.76
N LEU A 95 -5.17 27.06 16.31
CA LEU A 95 -3.88 27.09 16.99
C LEU A 95 -3.65 28.47 17.60
N MET A 96 -3.68 28.55 18.93
CA MET A 96 -3.65 29.80 19.69
C MET A 96 -2.23 30.09 20.14
N PHE A 97 -1.60 31.10 19.55
CA PHE A 97 -0.24 31.53 19.82
C PHE A 97 -0.21 32.80 20.67
N ASP A 98 0.93 33.05 21.31
CA ASP A 98 1.23 34.30 22.02
C ASP A 98 0.19 34.73 23.07
N GLY A 99 -0.51 33.77 23.67
CA GLY A 99 -1.55 34.02 24.66
C GLY A 99 -2.89 34.46 24.06
N PHE A 100 -3.14 34.17 22.77
CA PHE A 100 -4.42 34.46 22.12
C PHE A 100 -5.61 33.94 22.94
N ASN A 101 -6.63 34.78 23.06
CA ASN A 101 -7.86 34.47 23.80
C ASN A 101 -9.10 34.95 23.02
N PHE A 102 -10.06 34.04 22.82
CA PHE A 102 -11.33 34.36 22.17
C PHE A 102 -12.16 35.40 22.92
N ARG A 103 -12.08 35.47 24.26
CA ARG A 103 -12.80 36.46 25.07
C ARG A 103 -12.31 37.87 24.78
N GLU A 104 -11.01 38.06 24.62
CA GLU A 104 -10.41 39.37 24.30
C GLU A 104 -10.69 39.79 22.86
N ASN A 105 -11.00 38.82 21.98
CA ASN A 105 -11.30 39.01 20.56
C ASN A 105 -12.80 38.89 20.23
N HIS A 106 -13.69 38.84 21.23
CA HIS A 106 -15.13 38.60 21.04
C HIS A 106 -15.79 39.59 20.09
N ALA A 107 -15.30 40.84 20.07
CA ALA A 107 -15.79 41.88 19.18
C ALA A 107 -15.65 41.52 17.69
N TYR A 108 -14.77 40.58 17.33
CA TYR A 108 -14.51 40.13 15.96
C TYR A 108 -15.20 38.80 15.59
N LEU A 109 -15.85 38.14 16.56
CA LEU A 109 -16.50 36.84 16.41
C LEU A 109 -17.98 37.00 16.04
N THR A 110 -18.25 37.56 14.87
CA THR A 110 -19.63 37.81 14.40
C THR A 110 -20.09 36.78 13.37
N GLY A 111 -21.41 36.58 13.23
CA GLY A 111 -21.96 35.61 12.28
C GLY A 111 -21.49 34.18 12.55
N LYS A 112 -21.05 33.44 11.53
CA LYS A 112 -20.56 32.07 11.67
C LYS A 112 -19.32 31.98 12.59
N LEU A 113 -18.47 33.01 12.61
CA LEU A 113 -17.26 33.04 13.45
C LEU A 113 -17.58 33.02 14.95
N ALA A 114 -18.81 33.36 15.37
CA ALA A 114 -19.24 33.25 16.76
C ALA A 114 -19.09 31.82 17.32
N LEU A 115 -19.08 30.81 16.45
CA LEU A 115 -18.92 29.40 16.82
C LEU A 115 -17.44 28.95 16.93
N LEU A 116 -16.47 29.79 16.53
CA LEU A 116 -15.05 29.42 16.62
C LEU A 116 -14.59 28.97 18.03
N PRO A 117 -15.05 29.59 19.14
CA PRO A 117 -14.69 29.14 20.48
C PRO A 117 -15.19 27.72 20.83
N GLU A 118 -16.14 27.18 20.05
CA GLU A 118 -16.70 25.84 20.26
C GLU A 118 -15.88 24.74 19.55
N TYR A 119 -14.93 25.12 18.69
CA TYR A 119 -13.99 24.18 18.08
C TYR A 119 -12.86 23.80 19.04
N GLN A 120 -12.40 22.55 18.97
CA GLN A 120 -11.27 22.08 19.76
C GLN A 120 -9.95 22.68 19.26
N GLY A 121 -9.44 23.69 19.96
CA GLY A 121 -8.17 24.35 19.67
C GLY A 121 -7.01 23.88 20.54
N ILE A 122 -5.79 24.24 20.13
CA ILE A 122 -4.54 23.95 20.84
C ILE A 122 -3.87 25.27 21.20
N GLU A 123 -3.51 25.43 22.47
CA GLU A 123 -2.66 26.53 22.92
C GLU A 123 -1.18 26.19 22.67
N VAL A 124 -0.44 27.13 22.07
CA VAL A 124 0.97 26.98 21.73
C VAL A 124 1.80 27.96 22.57
N PRO A 125 2.44 27.50 23.66
CA PRO A 125 3.27 28.35 24.50
C PRO A 125 4.51 28.89 23.77
N LYS A 126 5.02 30.06 24.19
CA LYS A 126 6.18 30.73 23.57
C LYS A 126 7.51 29.96 23.67
N SER A 127 7.58 28.90 24.47
CA SER A 127 8.81 28.14 24.68
C SER A 127 8.98 27.06 23.61
N ALA A 128 10.19 26.95 23.05
CA ALA A 128 10.51 26.01 21.98
C ALA A 128 10.24 24.54 22.35
N ALA A 129 10.43 24.15 23.61
CA ALA A 129 10.15 22.80 24.09
C ALA A 129 8.65 22.46 24.05
N TYR A 130 7.78 23.46 24.21
CA TYR A 130 6.33 23.27 24.17
C TYR A 130 5.73 23.43 22.77
N PHE A 131 6.44 24.10 21.85
CA PHE A 131 6.06 24.17 20.45
C PHE A 131 6.01 22.77 19.82
N GLU A 132 7.07 21.96 20.00
CA GLU A 132 7.10 20.60 19.47
C GLU A 132 6.00 19.70 20.06
N PHE A 133 5.74 19.84 21.37
CA PHE A 133 4.64 19.14 22.02
C PHE A 133 3.27 19.54 21.47
N ALA A 134 3.03 20.84 21.26
CA ALA A 134 1.79 21.31 20.65
C ALA A 134 1.62 20.82 19.20
N MET A 135 2.72 20.76 18.42
CA MET A 135 2.70 20.19 17.07
C MET A 135 2.45 18.68 17.10
N GLN A 136 2.95 17.97 18.10
CA GLN A 136 2.62 16.56 18.32
C GLN A 136 1.14 16.37 18.62
N LEU A 137 0.57 17.14 19.56
CA LEU A 137 -0.86 17.10 19.87
C LEU A 137 -1.72 17.38 18.63
N LEU A 138 -1.33 18.37 17.82
CA LEU A 138 -2.01 18.69 16.57
C LEU A 138 -2.08 17.48 15.64
N ARG A 139 -0.96 16.80 15.42
CA ARG A 139 -0.93 15.61 14.56
C ARG A 139 -1.74 14.46 15.14
N ASP A 140 -1.46 14.09 16.38
CA ASP A 140 -1.95 12.85 16.99
C ASP A 140 -3.44 12.93 17.32
N HIS A 141 -3.94 14.10 17.75
CA HIS A 141 -5.31 14.26 18.21
C HIS A 141 -6.22 15.03 17.26
N HIS A 142 -5.70 15.72 16.25
CA HIS A 142 -6.55 16.51 15.36
C HIS A 142 -6.39 16.12 13.89
N LEU A 143 -5.17 15.94 13.38
CA LEU A 143 -4.95 15.68 11.96
C LEU A 143 -4.95 14.18 11.61
N ASN A 144 -4.65 13.28 12.54
CA ASN A 144 -4.71 11.83 12.33
C ASN A 144 -6.09 11.23 12.72
N LYS A 145 -7.18 11.99 12.49
CA LYS A 145 -8.56 11.56 12.77
C LYS A 145 -9.38 11.46 11.49
N ALA A 146 -10.20 10.41 11.39
CA ALA A 146 -11.15 10.26 10.30
C ALA A 146 -12.19 11.39 10.31
N LEU A 147 -12.41 12.03 9.15
CA LEU A 147 -13.24 13.24 9.04
C LEU A 147 -14.68 13.07 9.54
N ASN A 148 -15.22 11.86 9.43
CA ASN A 148 -16.56 11.50 9.89
C ASN A 148 -16.71 11.48 11.42
N THR A 149 -15.62 11.66 12.18
CA THR A 149 -15.62 11.75 13.65
C THR A 149 -15.60 13.20 14.16
N ILE A 150 -15.54 14.18 13.26
CA ILE A 150 -15.43 15.60 13.63
C ILE A 150 -16.83 16.17 13.84
N ILE A 151 -17.05 16.75 15.01
CA ILE A 151 -18.31 17.39 15.40
C ILE A 151 -18.20 18.87 15.07
N HIS A 152 -19.15 19.38 14.29
CA HIS A 152 -19.25 20.80 13.96
C HIS A 152 -20.32 21.47 14.85
N PRO A 153 -20.04 22.64 15.42
CA PRO A 153 -21.06 23.41 16.12
C PRO A 153 -22.13 23.94 15.14
N THR A 154 -23.40 23.96 15.56
CA THR A 154 -24.56 24.31 14.71
C THR A 154 -25.23 25.58 15.25
N PRO A 155 -25.54 26.59 14.41
CA PRO A 155 -26.16 27.83 14.88
C PRO A 155 -27.56 27.63 15.50
N PRO A 156 -27.98 28.45 16.47
CA PRO A 156 -29.30 28.34 17.12
C PRO A 156 -30.50 28.50 16.18
N GLU A 157 -30.35 29.22 15.06
CA GLU A 157 -31.45 29.48 14.11
C GLU A 157 -31.89 28.24 13.32
N ASP A 158 -31.05 27.20 13.24
CA ASP A 158 -31.37 25.91 12.60
C ASP A 158 -32.10 24.92 13.54
N GLU A 159 -32.21 25.23 14.84
CA GLU A 159 -32.78 24.33 15.84
C GLU A 159 -34.32 24.20 15.69
N THR A 160 -35.01 25.25 15.26
CA THR A 160 -36.46 25.26 14.97
C THR A 160 -36.79 24.51 13.67
N ALA A 161 -35.96 24.63 12.65
CA ALA A 161 -36.09 23.85 11.41
C ALA A 161 -35.79 22.37 11.64
N LEU A 162 -34.82 22.07 12.52
CA LEU A 162 -34.51 20.72 12.97
C LEU A 162 -35.66 20.14 13.82
N ARG A 163 -36.23 20.90 14.75
CA ARG A 163 -37.41 20.48 15.54
C ARG A 163 -38.62 20.13 14.67
N ARG A 164 -38.93 20.97 13.66
CA ARG A 164 -39.99 20.65 12.68
C ARG A 164 -39.70 19.39 11.88
N LYS A 165 -38.46 19.17 11.45
CA LYS A 165 -38.06 17.95 10.75
C LYS A 165 -38.10 16.71 11.67
N ILE A 166 -37.81 16.88 12.96
CA ILE A 166 -37.89 15.83 13.98
C ILE A 166 -39.35 15.50 14.33
N GLU A 167 -40.25 16.47 14.39
CA GLU A 167 -41.69 16.26 14.60
C GLU A 167 -42.32 15.50 13.41
N VAL A 168 -42.04 15.92 12.19
CA VAL A 168 -42.49 15.22 10.97
C VAL A 168 -41.88 13.81 10.87
N ALA A 169 -40.61 13.62 11.26
CA ALA A 169 -39.97 12.31 11.31
C ALA A 169 -40.42 11.42 12.49
N ASN A 170 -41.12 11.98 13.49
CA ASN A 170 -41.70 11.23 14.62
C ASN A 170 -43.14 10.78 14.37
N GLU A 171 -43.82 11.34 13.38
CA GLU A 171 -45.16 10.92 12.93
C GLU A 171 -45.11 9.80 11.87
N GLU A 172 -43.99 9.66 11.16
CA GLU A 172 -43.73 8.48 10.34
C GLU A 172 -43.38 7.28 11.23
N PRO A 173 -43.90 6.06 10.97
CA PRO A 173 -43.57 4.89 11.76
C PRO A 173 -42.05 4.66 11.71
N ARG A 174 -41.41 4.86 12.87
CA ARG A 174 -39.95 4.79 13.02
C ARG A 174 -39.44 3.43 12.48
N PRO A 175 -38.49 3.41 11.52
CA PRO A 175 -37.76 2.19 11.25
C PRO A 175 -36.93 1.86 12.49
N ASN A 176 -37.06 0.63 12.97
CA ASN A 176 -36.34 0.11 14.13
C ASN A 176 -34.82 0.32 13.92
N THR A 177 -34.19 1.28 14.61
CA THR A 177 -32.73 1.34 14.73
C THR A 177 -32.32 0.46 15.90
N GLU A 178 -32.35 -0.86 15.66
CA GLU A 178 -31.54 -1.77 16.46
C GLU A 178 -30.08 -1.30 16.35
N GLN A 179 -29.46 -0.99 17.50
CA GLN A 179 -28.01 -0.84 17.56
C GLN A 179 -27.43 -2.19 17.15
N LEU A 180 -26.91 -2.27 15.93
CA LEU A 180 -26.38 -3.51 15.42
C LEU A 180 -25.28 -4.03 16.37
N ASN A 181 -25.38 -5.28 16.78
CA ASN A 181 -24.34 -5.94 17.56
C ASN A 181 -23.12 -6.24 16.66
N SER A 182 -22.04 -6.76 17.23
CA SER A 182 -20.81 -7.03 16.46
C SER A 182 -21.05 -7.97 15.27
N GLU A 183 -21.91 -8.98 15.42
CA GLU A 183 -22.22 -9.95 14.37
C GLU A 183 -23.01 -9.31 13.22
N GLU A 184 -23.95 -8.45 13.54
CA GLU A 184 -24.77 -7.74 12.55
C GLU A 184 -23.94 -6.72 11.75
N TYR A 185 -23.03 -5.99 12.41
CA TYR A 185 -22.06 -5.15 11.69
C TYR A 185 -21.15 -6.00 10.79
N ASN A 186 -20.67 -7.15 11.27
CA ASN A 186 -19.88 -8.05 10.43
C ASN A 186 -20.68 -8.56 9.22
N ASN A 187 -21.94 -8.98 9.41
CA ASN A 187 -22.79 -9.45 8.32
C ASN A 187 -23.06 -8.36 7.29
N ARG A 188 -23.32 -7.12 7.74
CA ARG A 188 -23.45 -5.96 6.85
C ARG A 188 -22.15 -5.68 6.09
N GLY A 189 -21.01 -5.81 6.75
CA GLY A 189 -19.69 -5.70 6.13
C GLY A 189 -19.49 -6.75 5.02
N VAL A 190 -19.89 -8.00 5.25
CA VAL A 190 -19.85 -9.07 4.23
C VAL A 190 -20.75 -8.71 3.03
N MET A 191 -21.95 -8.21 3.28
CA MET A 191 -22.86 -7.77 2.19
C MET A 191 -22.26 -6.63 1.38
N ASN A 192 -21.60 -5.67 2.03
CA ASN A 192 -20.91 -4.58 1.35
C ASN A 192 -19.70 -5.08 0.55
N PHE A 193 -18.94 -6.04 1.09
CA PHE A 193 -17.82 -6.67 0.39
C PHE A 193 -18.27 -7.39 -0.89
N GLN A 194 -19.34 -8.18 -0.82
CA GLN A 194 -19.91 -8.88 -1.98
C GLN A 194 -20.43 -7.92 -3.07
N ARG A 195 -20.82 -6.70 -2.69
CA ARG A 195 -21.24 -5.64 -3.61
C ARG A 195 -20.07 -4.84 -4.20
N GLY A 196 -18.82 -5.16 -3.83
CA GLY A 196 -17.63 -4.43 -4.24
C GLY A 196 -17.40 -3.13 -3.47
N ASN A 197 -18.22 -2.82 -2.45
CA ASN A 197 -18.10 -1.62 -1.63
C ASN A 197 -17.06 -1.82 -0.52
N LEU A 198 -15.79 -1.99 -0.90
CA LEU A 198 -14.69 -2.36 0.00
C LEU A 198 -14.55 -1.41 1.19
N ASP A 199 -14.64 -0.09 0.99
CA ASP A 199 -14.51 0.88 2.09
C ASP A 199 -15.67 0.81 3.09
N ALA A 200 -16.90 0.55 2.61
CA ALA A 200 -18.05 0.34 3.49
C ALA A 200 -17.90 -0.97 4.27
N ALA A 201 -17.42 -2.03 3.62
CA ALA A 201 -17.12 -3.30 4.28
C ALA A 201 -16.08 -3.14 5.40
N ILE A 202 -14.96 -2.46 5.13
CA ILE A 202 -13.90 -2.20 6.11
C ILE A 202 -14.42 -1.38 7.29
N ARG A 203 -15.26 -0.36 7.06
CA ARG A 203 -15.89 0.41 8.15
C ARG A 203 -16.79 -0.46 9.03
N ASP A 204 -17.59 -1.31 8.41
CA ASP A 204 -18.50 -2.21 9.12
C ASP A 204 -17.75 -3.27 9.94
N PHE A 205 -16.72 -3.90 9.37
CA PHE A 205 -15.86 -4.83 10.11
C PHE A 205 -15.11 -4.11 11.25
N SER A 206 -14.64 -2.88 11.02
CA SER A 206 -14.00 -2.09 12.07
C SER A 206 -14.96 -1.78 13.22
N ARG A 207 -16.24 -1.52 12.93
CA ARG A 207 -17.24 -1.31 13.96
C ARG A 207 -17.54 -2.60 14.73
N ALA A 208 -17.61 -3.74 14.05
CA ALA A 208 -17.75 -5.04 14.68
C ALA A 208 -16.60 -5.32 15.66
N ILE A 209 -15.35 -5.00 15.27
CA ILE A 209 -14.14 -5.14 16.10
C ILE A 209 -14.15 -4.18 17.30
N GLN A 210 -14.57 -2.92 17.12
CA GLN A 210 -14.69 -1.96 18.22
C GLN A 210 -15.68 -2.42 19.30
N ILE A 211 -16.76 -3.10 18.89
CA ILE A 211 -17.76 -3.64 19.82
C ILE A 211 -17.23 -4.91 20.49
N ASN A 212 -16.62 -5.81 19.71
CA ASN A 212 -16.02 -7.04 20.22
C ASN A 212 -14.56 -7.19 19.72
N HIS A 213 -13.62 -6.80 20.58
CA HIS A 213 -12.18 -6.82 20.29
C HIS A 213 -11.60 -8.22 20.06
N ASN A 214 -12.32 -9.28 20.45
CA ASN A 214 -11.90 -10.67 20.24
C ASN A 214 -12.60 -11.33 19.04
N PHE A 215 -13.29 -10.56 18.19
CA PHE A 215 -14.07 -11.11 17.09
C PHE A 215 -13.20 -11.48 15.88
N ILE A 216 -12.59 -12.67 15.94
CA ILE A 216 -11.66 -13.19 14.92
C ILE A 216 -12.24 -13.12 13.50
N GLN A 217 -13.53 -13.43 13.32
CA GLN A 217 -14.14 -13.42 11.98
C GLN A 217 -14.18 -12.01 11.38
N ALA A 218 -14.44 -10.97 12.18
CA ALA A 218 -14.43 -9.59 11.70
C ALA A 218 -13.01 -9.16 11.29
N TYR A 219 -11.98 -9.55 12.05
CA TYR A 219 -10.58 -9.34 11.63
C TYR A 219 -10.24 -10.08 10.34
N LEU A 220 -10.67 -11.34 10.17
CA LEU A 220 -10.43 -12.10 8.94
C LEU A 220 -11.09 -11.45 7.72
N ASN A 221 -12.34 -11.01 7.89
CA ASN A 221 -13.09 -10.36 6.83
C ASN A 221 -12.49 -8.99 6.48
N ARG A 222 -12.05 -8.22 7.48
CA ARG A 222 -11.37 -6.94 7.25
C ARG A 222 -10.01 -7.13 6.59
N ALA A 223 -9.22 -8.11 7.02
CA ALA A 223 -7.96 -8.46 6.37
C ALA A 223 -8.15 -8.83 4.90
N THR A 224 -9.20 -9.60 4.59
CA THR A 224 -9.54 -9.96 3.21
C THR A 224 -9.92 -8.72 2.40
N ALA A 225 -10.74 -7.83 2.95
CA ALA A 225 -11.08 -6.55 2.32
C ALA A 225 -9.86 -5.64 2.10
N HIS A 226 -8.89 -5.65 3.02
CA HIS A 226 -7.61 -4.98 2.84
C HIS A 226 -6.79 -5.60 1.69
N GLN A 227 -6.75 -6.93 1.56
CA GLN A 227 -6.04 -7.60 0.46
C GLN A 227 -6.64 -7.29 -0.91
N GLU A 228 -7.98 -7.29 -1.06
CA GLU A 228 -8.65 -6.89 -2.31
C GLU A 228 -8.37 -5.44 -2.69
N ARG A 229 -8.03 -4.60 -1.71
CA ARG A 229 -7.63 -3.20 -1.91
C ARG A 229 -6.11 -3.02 -2.03
N GLU A 230 -5.35 -4.12 -2.13
CA GLU A 230 -3.88 -4.15 -2.14
C GLU A 230 -3.22 -3.50 -0.90
N ASP A 231 -3.99 -3.35 0.18
CA ASP A 231 -3.55 -2.81 1.47
C ASP A 231 -2.99 -3.92 2.35
N TYR A 232 -1.84 -4.46 1.95
CA TYR A 232 -1.22 -5.58 2.65
C TYR A 232 -0.80 -5.23 4.08
N LYS A 233 -0.49 -3.96 4.37
CA LYS A 233 -0.17 -3.50 5.74
C LYS A 233 -1.38 -3.61 6.68
N GLY A 234 -2.56 -3.20 6.21
CA GLY A 234 -3.82 -3.39 6.94
C GLY A 234 -4.10 -4.86 7.21
N ALA A 235 -3.95 -5.72 6.19
CA ALA A 235 -4.13 -7.16 6.34
C ALA A 235 -3.15 -7.79 7.34
N ILE A 236 -1.86 -7.41 7.31
CA ILE A 236 -0.84 -7.87 8.27
C ILE A 236 -1.23 -7.48 9.71
N THR A 237 -1.77 -6.28 9.90
CA THR A 237 -2.20 -5.78 11.21
C THR A 237 -3.34 -6.63 11.77
N ASP A 238 -4.35 -6.93 10.94
CA ASP A 238 -5.47 -7.78 11.32
C ASP A 238 -5.06 -9.23 11.60
N TYR A 239 -4.20 -9.81 10.76
CA TYR A 239 -3.67 -11.15 11.03
C TYR A 239 -2.83 -11.20 12.32
N SER A 240 -2.09 -10.13 12.62
CA SER A 240 -1.33 -10.04 13.87
C SER A 240 -2.24 -9.96 15.10
N ALA A 241 -3.36 -9.24 15.01
CA ALA A 241 -4.38 -9.21 16.06
C ALA A 241 -5.00 -10.61 16.27
N ILE A 242 -5.32 -11.32 15.19
CA ILE A 242 -5.83 -12.70 15.28
C ILE A 242 -4.81 -13.62 15.96
N ILE A 243 -3.52 -13.49 15.63
CA ILE A 243 -2.44 -14.29 16.24
C ILE A 243 -2.31 -13.99 17.73
N GLN A 244 -2.49 -12.74 18.16
CA GLN A 244 -2.52 -12.40 19.59
C GLN A 244 -3.71 -13.07 20.32
N ILE A 245 -4.87 -13.15 19.68
CA ILE A 245 -6.07 -13.80 20.25
C ILE A 245 -5.94 -15.33 20.23
N ALA A 246 -5.43 -15.90 19.13
CA ALA A 246 -5.36 -17.34 18.90
C ALA A 246 -4.02 -17.76 18.24
N PRO A 247 -2.93 -17.89 19.02
CA PRO A 247 -1.56 -18.06 18.50
C PRO A 247 -1.25 -19.44 17.94
N LYS A 248 -2.17 -20.42 18.01
CA LYS A 248 -1.94 -21.79 17.54
C LYS A 248 -2.71 -22.10 16.25
N GLN A 249 -2.83 -21.12 15.36
CA GLN A 249 -3.52 -21.26 14.08
C GLN A 249 -2.56 -21.11 12.89
N PRO A 250 -1.95 -22.22 12.40
CA PRO A 250 -1.02 -22.19 11.26
C PRO A 250 -1.54 -21.44 10.03
N ARG A 251 -2.85 -21.55 9.74
CA ARG A 251 -3.49 -20.87 8.61
C ARG A 251 -3.40 -19.34 8.69
N ILE A 252 -3.37 -18.76 9.89
CA ILE A 252 -3.28 -17.30 10.06
C ILE A 252 -1.84 -16.83 9.84
N TYR A 253 -0.86 -17.57 10.34
CA TYR A 253 0.55 -17.33 10.01
C TYR A 253 0.79 -17.42 8.51
N GLU A 254 0.17 -18.38 7.82
CA GLU A 254 0.31 -18.56 6.37
C GLU A 254 -0.23 -17.35 5.60
N LYS A 255 -1.42 -16.88 6.00
CA LYS A 255 -2.03 -15.66 5.44
C LYS A 255 -1.17 -14.41 5.69
N ARG A 256 -0.62 -14.27 6.90
CA ARG A 256 0.27 -13.15 7.24
C ARG A 256 1.60 -13.24 6.48
N ALA A 257 2.17 -14.43 6.34
CA ALA A 257 3.40 -14.66 5.58
C ALA A 257 3.22 -14.27 4.10
N ALA A 258 2.11 -14.66 3.48
CA ALA A 258 1.79 -14.27 2.11
C ALA A 258 1.63 -12.75 1.96
N ALA A 259 0.90 -12.10 2.88
CA ALA A 259 0.76 -10.65 2.87
C ALA A 259 2.10 -9.92 3.10
N ARG A 260 2.94 -10.42 4.01
CA ARG A 260 4.30 -9.91 4.26
C ARG A 260 5.21 -10.07 3.05
N TYR A 261 5.17 -11.22 2.39
CA TYR A 261 5.92 -11.48 1.17
C TYR A 261 5.57 -10.46 0.07
N ILE A 262 4.27 -10.24 -0.19
CA ILE A 262 3.82 -9.25 -1.18
C ILE A 262 4.19 -7.81 -0.78
N ALA A 263 4.12 -7.50 0.52
CA ALA A 263 4.54 -6.20 1.06
C ALA A 263 6.07 -5.99 1.08
N GLY A 264 6.87 -7.00 0.70
CA GLY A 264 8.33 -6.96 0.71
C GLY A 264 8.98 -7.25 2.07
N ASP A 265 8.20 -7.57 3.10
CA ASP A 265 8.69 -8.02 4.42
C ASP A 265 9.07 -9.51 4.38
N LEU A 266 10.15 -9.81 3.66
CA LEU A 266 10.64 -11.18 3.50
C LEU A 266 11.09 -11.79 4.83
N ALA A 267 11.69 -10.99 5.72
CA ALA A 267 12.14 -11.45 7.04
C ALA A 267 10.95 -11.88 7.91
N GLY A 268 9.91 -11.05 8.01
CA GLY A 268 8.70 -11.42 8.76
C GLY A 268 7.94 -12.60 8.14
N ALA A 269 7.97 -12.75 6.82
CA ALA A 269 7.40 -13.94 6.17
C ALA A 269 8.17 -15.22 6.53
N ILE A 270 9.51 -15.17 6.61
CA ILE A 270 10.35 -16.29 7.08
C ILE A 270 10.03 -16.66 8.52
N GLU A 271 9.83 -15.67 9.40
CA GLU A 271 9.42 -15.89 10.79
C GLU A 271 8.07 -16.61 10.88
N ASP A 272 7.07 -16.17 10.11
CA ASP A 272 5.76 -16.79 10.09
C ASP A 272 5.81 -18.24 9.60
N TYR A 273 6.53 -18.52 8.50
CA TYR A 273 6.70 -19.90 8.04
C TYR A 273 7.49 -20.77 9.02
N THR A 274 8.46 -20.18 9.71
CA THR A 274 9.19 -20.88 10.78
C THR A 274 8.25 -21.27 11.90
N GLU A 275 7.27 -20.43 12.23
CA GLU A 275 6.29 -20.74 13.26
C GLU A 275 5.26 -21.78 12.83
N ILE A 276 4.87 -21.79 11.55
CA ILE A 276 4.07 -22.89 10.98
C ILE A 276 4.84 -24.21 11.06
N ILE A 277 6.15 -24.21 10.77
CA ILE A 277 7.01 -25.41 10.88
C ILE A 277 7.09 -25.88 12.33
N ARG A 278 7.17 -24.97 13.31
CA ARG A 278 7.15 -25.34 14.74
C ARG A 278 5.83 -26.01 15.13
N LEU A 279 4.71 -25.54 14.58
CA LEU A 279 3.38 -26.08 14.85
C LEU A 279 3.08 -27.37 14.05
N ARG A 280 3.64 -27.51 12.84
CA ARG A 280 3.43 -28.61 11.89
C ARG A 280 4.75 -29.01 11.21
N PRO A 281 5.63 -29.75 11.90
CA PRO A 281 6.99 -30.04 11.41
C PRO A 281 7.04 -31.02 10.23
N ASP A 282 5.94 -31.71 9.94
CA ASP A 282 5.87 -32.72 8.87
C ASP A 282 5.12 -32.24 7.63
N ASN A 283 4.87 -30.92 7.49
CA ASN A 283 4.27 -30.36 6.29
C ASN A 283 5.33 -29.94 5.25
N PRO A 284 5.56 -30.71 4.18
CA PRO A 284 6.58 -30.39 3.17
C PRO A 284 6.31 -29.06 2.44
N GLU A 285 5.04 -28.69 2.25
CA GLU A 285 4.65 -27.44 1.58
C GLU A 285 5.15 -26.21 2.33
N THR A 286 5.11 -26.22 3.67
CA THR A 286 5.60 -25.09 4.47
C THR A 286 7.12 -24.91 4.32
N TYR A 287 7.88 -26.01 4.21
CA TYR A 287 9.32 -25.91 3.90
C TYR A 287 9.53 -25.34 2.50
N GLN A 288 8.76 -25.77 1.49
CA GLN A 288 8.86 -25.18 0.15
C GLN A 288 8.59 -23.67 0.18
N LEU A 289 7.50 -23.24 0.80
CA LEU A 289 7.14 -21.83 0.88
C LEU A 289 8.22 -21.01 1.60
N ARG A 290 8.73 -21.49 2.74
CA ARG A 290 9.87 -20.82 3.43
C ARG A 290 11.12 -20.79 2.56
N GLY A 291 11.40 -21.87 1.83
CA GLY A 291 12.54 -21.98 0.93
C GLY A 291 12.49 -20.95 -0.21
N ILE A 292 11.31 -20.74 -0.79
CA ILE A 292 11.08 -19.72 -1.82
C ILE A 292 11.38 -18.33 -1.23
N VAL A 293 10.77 -18.00 -0.08
CA VAL A 293 11.00 -16.69 0.56
C VAL A 293 12.46 -16.49 0.96
N ARG A 294 13.14 -17.52 1.47
CA ARG A 294 14.57 -17.46 1.79
C ARG A 294 15.44 -17.21 0.56
N ARG A 295 15.14 -17.86 -0.57
CA ARG A 295 15.84 -17.64 -1.84
C ARG A 295 15.71 -16.18 -2.28
N ASP A 296 14.51 -15.62 -2.19
CA ASP A 296 14.24 -14.24 -2.57
C ASP A 296 14.85 -13.23 -1.57
N HIS A 297 14.96 -13.64 -0.30
CA HIS A 297 15.72 -12.95 0.74
C HIS A 297 17.25 -13.17 0.64
N ARG A 298 17.73 -13.79 -0.46
CA ARG A 298 19.15 -14.11 -0.73
C ARG A 298 19.80 -15.11 0.22
N ASP A 299 19.04 -15.77 1.09
CA ASP A 299 19.48 -16.93 1.87
C ASP A 299 19.33 -18.23 1.06
N VAL A 300 20.16 -18.36 0.02
CA VAL A 300 20.11 -19.51 -0.90
C VAL A 300 20.49 -20.82 -0.20
N LYS A 301 21.36 -20.77 0.82
CA LYS A 301 21.75 -21.96 1.59
C LYS A 301 20.61 -22.44 2.49
N GLY A 302 19.94 -21.52 3.18
CA GLY A 302 18.77 -21.86 3.99
C GLY A 302 17.59 -22.34 3.13
N ALA A 303 17.42 -21.80 1.91
CA ALA A 303 16.44 -22.30 0.94
C ALA A 303 16.74 -23.73 0.50
N LEU A 304 18.01 -24.03 0.16
CA LEU A 304 18.45 -25.38 -0.19
C LEU A 304 18.12 -26.39 0.91
N ALA A 305 18.40 -26.06 2.17
CA ALA A 305 18.09 -26.92 3.31
C ALA A 305 16.58 -27.19 3.46
N ASP A 306 15.74 -26.19 3.19
CA ASP A 306 14.29 -26.32 3.23
C ASP A 306 13.77 -27.22 2.09
N PHE A 307 14.24 -27.04 0.86
CA PHE A 307 13.84 -27.92 -0.25
C PHE A 307 14.34 -29.36 -0.06
N ASP A 308 15.51 -29.56 0.55
CA ASP A 308 15.98 -30.88 0.94
C ASP A 308 15.06 -31.53 1.99
N LYS A 309 14.56 -30.76 2.96
CA LYS A 309 13.58 -31.26 3.94
C LYS A 309 12.23 -31.57 3.30
N ALA A 310 11.76 -30.72 2.39
CA ALA A 310 10.52 -30.96 1.63
C ALA A 310 10.59 -32.27 0.82
N LEU A 311 11.71 -32.52 0.13
CA LEU A 311 11.94 -33.76 -0.63
C LEU A 311 12.06 -35.00 0.26
N ARG A 312 12.66 -34.89 1.45
CA ARG A 312 12.68 -36.00 2.42
C ARG A 312 11.28 -36.37 2.91
N LEU A 313 10.41 -35.38 3.07
CA LEU A 313 9.03 -35.58 3.52
C LEU A 313 8.13 -36.09 2.39
N ASN A 314 8.29 -35.57 1.17
CA ASN A 314 7.54 -36.02 0.00
C ASN A 314 8.40 -35.91 -1.29
N PRO A 315 8.95 -37.03 -1.78
CA PRO A 315 9.86 -37.02 -2.93
C PRO A 315 9.15 -37.00 -4.29
N ASN A 316 7.82 -37.01 -4.36
CA ASN A 316 7.08 -37.12 -5.63
C ASN A 316 6.55 -35.77 -6.15
N ILE A 317 7.00 -34.66 -5.59
CA ILE A 317 6.58 -33.31 -6.02
C ILE A 317 7.63 -32.70 -6.95
N PRO A 318 7.33 -32.50 -8.26
CA PRO A 318 8.26 -31.94 -9.23
C PRO A 318 8.83 -30.57 -8.83
N ASN A 319 7.98 -29.71 -8.25
CA ASN A 319 8.35 -28.34 -7.89
C ASN A 319 9.49 -28.31 -6.86
N TYR A 320 9.57 -29.28 -5.94
CA TYR A 320 10.65 -29.31 -4.96
C TYR A 320 12.01 -29.56 -5.60
N TYR A 321 12.06 -30.39 -6.65
CA TYR A 321 13.28 -30.58 -7.44
C TYR A 321 13.60 -29.34 -8.27
N LEU A 322 12.61 -28.70 -8.91
CA LEU A 322 12.84 -27.46 -9.65
C LEU A 322 13.45 -26.39 -8.72
N ASP A 323 12.81 -26.12 -7.60
CA ASP A 323 13.24 -25.10 -6.65
C ASP A 323 14.63 -25.41 -6.06
N ARG A 324 14.90 -26.67 -5.70
CA ARG A 324 16.22 -27.10 -5.24
C ARG A 324 17.29 -26.96 -6.32
N GLY A 325 16.96 -27.34 -7.54
CA GLY A 325 17.84 -27.25 -8.70
C GLY A 325 18.24 -25.80 -9.00
N ILE A 326 17.30 -24.85 -8.87
CA ILE A 326 17.57 -23.42 -9.00
C ILE A 326 18.57 -22.96 -7.93
N CYS A 327 18.37 -23.34 -6.66
CA CYS A 327 19.32 -23.02 -5.59
C CYS A 327 20.71 -23.59 -5.86
N ARG A 328 20.81 -24.85 -6.30
CA ARG A 328 22.08 -25.49 -6.67
C ARG A 328 22.76 -24.80 -7.84
N ARG A 329 22.01 -24.38 -8.87
CA ARG A 329 22.53 -23.60 -9.99
C ARG A 329 23.10 -22.27 -9.54
N ILE A 330 22.40 -21.53 -8.67
CA ILE A 330 22.88 -20.26 -8.09
C ILE A 330 24.17 -20.46 -7.29
N LEU A 331 24.30 -21.59 -6.58
CA LEU A 331 25.50 -21.97 -5.82
C LEU A 331 26.63 -22.56 -6.69
N GLY A 332 26.44 -22.68 -8.01
CA GLY A 332 27.43 -23.23 -8.93
C GLY A 332 27.53 -24.76 -8.95
N MET A 333 26.62 -25.47 -8.26
CA MET A 333 26.51 -26.93 -8.23
C MET A 333 25.79 -27.44 -9.50
N LEU A 334 26.39 -27.19 -10.66
CA LEU A 334 25.76 -27.40 -11.96
C LEU A 334 25.39 -28.87 -12.25
N PRO A 335 26.22 -29.88 -11.93
CA PRO A 335 25.83 -31.29 -12.10
C PRO A 335 24.58 -31.68 -11.29
N GLU A 336 24.53 -31.27 -10.03
CA GLU A 336 23.45 -31.58 -9.10
C GLU A 336 22.16 -30.84 -9.48
N ALA A 337 22.28 -29.59 -9.94
CA ALA A 337 21.15 -28.84 -10.49
C ALA A 337 20.55 -29.54 -11.72
N GLY A 338 21.39 -29.97 -12.67
CA GLY A 338 20.93 -30.70 -13.87
C GLY A 338 20.25 -32.03 -13.53
N ALA A 339 20.72 -32.72 -12.49
CA ALA A 339 20.09 -33.94 -11.97
C ALA A 339 18.69 -33.67 -11.38
N ASP A 340 18.55 -32.58 -10.64
CA ASP A 340 17.26 -32.14 -10.09
C ASP A 340 16.26 -31.77 -11.18
N PHE A 341 16.65 -30.98 -12.17
CA PHE A 341 15.76 -30.65 -13.28
C PHE A 341 15.34 -31.89 -14.08
N SER A 342 16.25 -32.86 -14.23
CA SER A 342 15.91 -34.14 -14.85
C SER A 342 14.95 -34.98 -14.01
N ALA A 343 15.04 -34.92 -12.67
CA ALA A 343 14.05 -35.54 -11.78
C ALA A 343 12.69 -34.85 -11.89
N ALA A 344 12.65 -33.51 -11.93
CA ALA A 344 11.42 -32.75 -12.11
C ALA A 344 10.72 -33.13 -13.43
N ILE A 345 11.46 -33.23 -14.54
CA ILE A 345 10.92 -33.64 -15.86
C ILE A 345 10.43 -35.09 -15.85
N ARG A 346 11.10 -36.00 -15.12
CA ARG A 346 10.61 -37.39 -15.00
C ARG A 346 9.27 -37.48 -14.26
N LEU A 347 9.06 -36.65 -13.25
CA LEU A 347 7.81 -36.62 -12.48
C LEU A 347 6.71 -35.85 -13.23
N LYS A 348 7.08 -34.85 -14.03
CA LYS A 348 6.17 -34.05 -14.86
C LYS A 348 6.80 -33.83 -16.25
N TRP A 349 6.37 -34.63 -17.23
CA TRP A 349 6.98 -34.69 -18.55
C TRP A 349 6.80 -33.40 -19.38
N ASP A 350 5.78 -32.59 -19.08
CA ASP A 350 5.45 -31.32 -19.73
C ASP A 350 5.92 -30.10 -18.91
N TYR A 351 6.90 -30.28 -18.03
CA TYR A 351 7.39 -29.21 -17.14
C TYR A 351 8.35 -28.27 -17.87
N ALA A 352 7.78 -27.35 -18.65
CA ALA A 352 8.50 -26.36 -19.46
C ALA A 352 9.63 -25.66 -18.67
N GLU A 353 9.32 -25.16 -17.48
CA GLU A 353 10.25 -24.41 -16.64
C GLU A 353 11.48 -25.25 -16.27
N ALA A 354 11.32 -26.56 -16.04
CA ALA A 354 12.43 -27.47 -15.76
C ALA A 354 13.30 -27.72 -17.01
N PHE A 355 12.72 -27.76 -18.21
CA PHE A 355 13.50 -27.80 -19.46
C PHE A 355 14.33 -26.54 -19.63
N ASN A 356 13.72 -25.36 -19.46
CA ASN A 356 14.45 -24.10 -19.57
C ASN A 356 15.64 -24.03 -18.59
N GLU A 357 15.41 -24.38 -17.32
CA GLU A 357 16.45 -24.39 -16.30
C GLU A 357 17.57 -25.42 -16.57
N ARG A 358 17.23 -26.62 -17.07
CA ARG A 358 18.23 -27.62 -17.48
C ARG A 358 19.02 -27.19 -18.71
N GLY A 359 18.36 -26.49 -19.64
CA GLY A 359 18.99 -25.88 -20.81
C GLY A 359 20.00 -24.80 -20.40
N LEU A 360 19.65 -23.95 -19.43
CA LEU A 360 20.55 -22.95 -18.86
C LEU A 360 21.77 -23.58 -18.18
N VAL A 361 21.59 -24.67 -17.42
CA VAL A 361 22.72 -25.44 -16.84
C VAL A 361 23.63 -25.99 -17.94
N SER A 362 23.06 -26.58 -18.97
CA SER A 362 23.81 -27.12 -20.12
C SER A 362 24.58 -26.02 -20.85
N TYR A 363 23.96 -24.85 -21.05
CA TYR A 363 24.58 -23.67 -21.65
C TYR A 363 25.76 -23.15 -20.81
N GLN A 364 25.60 -23.07 -19.48
CA GLN A 364 26.68 -22.68 -18.56
C GLN A 364 27.86 -23.63 -18.62
N ARG A 365 27.59 -24.94 -18.76
CA ARG A 365 28.61 -25.99 -18.92
C ARG A 365 29.25 -26.05 -20.31
N GLY A 366 28.75 -25.26 -21.28
CA GLY A 366 29.22 -25.29 -22.67
C GLY A 366 28.67 -26.45 -23.50
N GLU A 367 27.69 -27.19 -22.99
CA GLU A 367 27.02 -28.30 -23.66
C GLU A 367 25.91 -27.76 -24.60
N LEU A 368 26.31 -26.95 -25.58
CA LEU A 368 25.40 -26.09 -26.35
C LEU A 368 24.30 -26.85 -27.09
N LEU A 369 24.59 -28.05 -27.63
CA LEU A 369 23.57 -28.86 -28.32
C LEU A 369 22.49 -29.36 -27.34
N LYS A 370 22.88 -29.79 -26.13
CA LYS A 370 21.90 -30.20 -25.11
C LYS A 370 21.06 -29.01 -24.66
N ALA A 371 21.67 -27.84 -24.51
CA ALA A 371 20.95 -26.61 -24.21
C ALA A 371 19.88 -26.31 -25.27
N VAL A 372 20.24 -26.38 -26.56
CA VAL A 372 19.28 -26.20 -27.66
C VAL A 372 18.15 -27.22 -27.62
N THR A 373 18.44 -28.50 -27.34
CA THR A 373 17.41 -29.53 -27.19
C THR A 373 16.40 -29.19 -26.09
N ASP A 374 16.89 -28.76 -24.93
CA ASP A 374 16.04 -28.38 -23.81
C ASP A 374 15.23 -27.11 -24.11
N PHE A 375 15.83 -26.10 -24.75
CA PHE A 375 15.10 -24.90 -25.15
C PHE A 375 14.04 -25.19 -26.22
N ASN A 376 14.26 -26.16 -27.11
CA ASN A 376 13.23 -26.61 -28.06
C ASN A 376 12.01 -27.17 -27.33
N GLU A 377 12.21 -28.00 -26.29
CA GLU A 377 11.11 -28.53 -25.50
C GLU A 377 10.38 -27.42 -24.73
N TYR A 378 11.12 -26.46 -24.13
CA TYR A 378 10.48 -25.30 -23.51
C TYR A 378 9.61 -24.51 -24.50
N ILE A 379 10.14 -24.18 -25.68
CA ILE A 379 9.40 -23.47 -26.74
C ILE A 379 8.20 -24.29 -27.22
N ARG A 380 8.31 -25.62 -27.30
CA ARG A 380 7.20 -26.50 -27.66
C ARG A 380 6.02 -26.36 -26.70
N PHE A 381 6.29 -26.22 -25.40
CA PHE A 381 5.26 -26.05 -24.36
C PHE A 381 4.85 -24.59 -24.11
N ARG A 382 5.68 -23.62 -24.49
CA ARG A 382 5.47 -22.17 -24.32
C ARG A 382 5.82 -21.38 -25.59
N PRO A 383 5.10 -21.58 -26.72
CA PRO A 383 5.49 -21.01 -28.01
C PRO A 383 5.30 -19.48 -28.11
N HIS A 384 4.58 -18.89 -27.16
CA HIS A 384 4.29 -17.46 -27.10
C HIS A 384 5.12 -16.72 -26.04
N GLU A 385 6.00 -17.41 -25.31
CA GLU A 385 6.92 -16.80 -24.35
C GLU A 385 8.25 -16.47 -25.04
N PRO A 386 8.69 -15.19 -25.07
CA PRO A 386 9.89 -14.79 -25.80
C PRO A 386 11.18 -15.39 -25.24
N GLU A 387 11.25 -15.65 -23.94
CA GLU A 387 12.46 -16.05 -23.20
C GLU A 387 13.11 -17.33 -23.75
N GLY A 388 12.31 -18.26 -24.24
CA GLY A 388 12.78 -19.51 -24.83
C GLY A 388 13.60 -19.29 -26.09
N PHE A 389 13.11 -18.41 -26.97
CA PHE A 389 13.80 -18.01 -28.19
C PHE A 389 15.09 -17.27 -27.86
N LEU A 390 15.09 -16.38 -26.85
CA LEU A 390 16.30 -15.69 -26.42
C LEU A 390 17.40 -16.67 -25.95
N ASN A 391 17.03 -17.61 -25.08
CA ASN A 391 17.96 -18.59 -24.56
C ASN A 391 18.52 -19.51 -25.66
N ARG A 392 17.66 -19.92 -26.61
CA ARG A 392 18.06 -20.71 -27.77
C ARG A 392 18.95 -19.92 -28.74
N ALA A 393 18.65 -18.64 -28.99
CA ALA A 393 19.48 -17.74 -29.80
C ALA A 393 20.89 -17.62 -29.23
N HIS A 394 21.03 -17.44 -27.92
CA HIS A 394 22.33 -17.38 -27.24
C HIS A 394 23.11 -18.70 -27.39
N ALA A 395 22.43 -19.84 -27.25
CA ALA A 395 23.05 -21.14 -27.45
C ALA A 395 23.54 -21.34 -28.90
N HIS A 396 22.75 -20.93 -29.89
CA HIS A 396 23.12 -20.94 -31.30
C HIS A 396 24.29 -19.99 -31.61
N GLU A 397 24.25 -18.75 -31.14
CA GLU A 397 25.32 -17.76 -31.34
C GLU A 397 26.68 -18.28 -30.83
N ARG A 398 26.67 -18.93 -29.65
CA ARG A 398 27.89 -19.44 -29.00
C ARG A 398 28.54 -20.62 -29.73
N ARG A 399 27.81 -21.30 -30.65
CA ARG A 399 28.37 -22.39 -31.47
C ARG A 399 29.29 -21.91 -32.59
N ARG A 400 29.23 -20.62 -32.98
CA ARG A 400 30.16 -19.97 -33.92
C ARG A 400 30.31 -20.66 -35.30
N SER A 401 29.24 -21.23 -35.82
CA SER A 401 29.15 -21.69 -37.22
C SER A 401 28.17 -20.84 -38.03
N LYS A 402 28.35 -20.77 -39.35
CA LYS A 402 27.46 -20.04 -40.26
C LYS A 402 25.99 -20.46 -40.09
N ASP A 403 25.71 -21.76 -40.09
CA ASP A 403 24.36 -22.30 -39.87
C ASP A 403 23.80 -21.90 -38.50
N SER A 404 24.63 -21.92 -37.45
CA SER A 404 24.18 -21.53 -36.11
C SER A 404 23.88 -20.04 -36.02
N TRP A 405 24.55 -19.20 -36.79
CA TRP A 405 24.25 -17.76 -36.84
C TRP A 405 22.95 -17.45 -37.56
N HIS A 406 22.60 -18.20 -38.60
CA HIS A 406 21.27 -18.09 -39.23
C HIS A 406 20.17 -18.46 -38.22
N LEU A 407 20.30 -19.58 -37.52
CA LEU A 407 19.34 -19.99 -36.48
C LEU A 407 19.25 -18.97 -35.33
N ALA A 408 20.37 -18.41 -34.89
CA ALA A 408 20.38 -17.37 -33.87
C ALA A 408 19.63 -16.10 -34.32
N LEU A 409 19.76 -15.71 -35.59
CA LEU A 409 19.04 -14.56 -36.14
C LEU A 409 17.52 -14.79 -36.17
N GLU A 410 17.08 -15.98 -36.57
CA GLU A 410 15.66 -16.35 -36.56
C GLU A 410 15.08 -16.26 -35.15
N ASP A 411 15.80 -16.80 -34.16
CA ASP A 411 15.36 -16.77 -32.76
C ASP A 411 15.37 -15.36 -32.17
N TYR A 412 16.38 -14.54 -32.44
CA TYR A 412 16.40 -13.15 -32.00
C TYR A 412 15.27 -12.33 -32.62
N GLN A 413 14.95 -12.56 -33.90
CA GLN A 413 13.81 -11.91 -34.53
C GLN A 413 12.51 -12.37 -33.87
N LYS A 414 12.34 -13.67 -33.64
CA LYS A 414 11.15 -14.20 -32.98
C LYS A 414 10.97 -13.68 -31.55
N TYR A 415 12.06 -13.52 -30.81
CA TYR A 415 12.06 -12.86 -29.50
C TYR A 415 11.49 -11.44 -29.59
N LEU A 416 12.00 -10.62 -30.52
CA LEU A 416 11.53 -9.24 -30.72
C LEU A 416 10.07 -9.18 -31.18
N ASP A 417 9.67 -10.06 -32.11
CA ASP A 417 8.29 -10.12 -32.64
C ASP A 417 7.26 -10.46 -31.55
N LEU A 418 7.67 -11.18 -30.50
CA LEU A 418 6.85 -11.50 -29.34
C LEU A 418 6.88 -10.41 -28.25
N GLY A 419 7.40 -9.21 -28.54
CA GLY A 419 7.56 -8.11 -27.57
C GLY A 419 8.72 -8.32 -26.61
N GLY A 420 9.65 -9.22 -26.94
CA GLY A 420 10.84 -9.48 -26.15
C GLY A 420 11.70 -8.22 -25.99
N GLY A 421 11.98 -7.87 -24.74
CA GLY A 421 12.89 -6.78 -24.38
C GLY A 421 12.23 -5.43 -24.14
N GLU A 422 10.94 -5.27 -24.45
CA GLU A 422 10.14 -4.10 -24.06
C GLU A 422 9.99 -4.01 -22.54
N ARG A 423 9.73 -5.15 -21.88
CA ARG A 423 9.52 -5.22 -20.42
C ARG A 423 10.81 -5.12 -19.60
N ASN A 424 11.92 -5.64 -20.13
CA ASN A 424 13.19 -5.78 -19.40
C ASN A 424 14.26 -4.79 -19.88
N GLY A 425 13.94 -3.92 -20.86
CA GLY A 425 14.83 -2.87 -21.36
C GLY A 425 16.02 -3.34 -22.21
N ASN A 426 16.07 -4.61 -22.62
CA ASN A 426 17.21 -5.16 -23.38
C ASN A 426 17.01 -5.17 -24.91
N GLN A 427 15.89 -4.62 -25.41
CA GLN A 427 15.55 -4.63 -26.84
C GLN A 427 16.68 -4.09 -27.73
N ALA A 428 17.22 -2.91 -27.41
CA ALA A 428 18.29 -2.28 -28.18
C ALA A 428 19.58 -3.13 -28.23
N GLU A 429 19.87 -3.90 -27.17
CA GLU A 429 21.00 -4.82 -27.14
C GLU A 429 20.80 -5.97 -28.13
N ILE A 430 19.60 -6.55 -28.15
CA ILE A 430 19.27 -7.66 -29.06
C ILE A 430 19.26 -7.19 -30.51
N GLU A 431 18.69 -6.02 -30.81
CA GLU A 431 18.75 -5.44 -32.15
C GLU A 431 20.18 -5.17 -32.61
N ARG A 432 21.06 -4.74 -31.70
CA ARG A 432 22.49 -4.58 -32.00
C ARG A 432 23.14 -5.92 -32.33
N LYS A 433 22.88 -6.96 -31.54
CA LYS A 433 23.36 -8.33 -31.82
C LYS A 433 22.89 -8.83 -33.19
N VAL A 434 21.62 -8.60 -33.54
CA VAL A 434 21.07 -8.93 -34.87
C VAL A 434 21.86 -8.24 -35.98
N ARG A 435 22.14 -6.94 -35.86
CA ARG A 435 22.96 -6.21 -36.85
C ARG A 435 24.39 -6.74 -36.93
N GLU A 436 25.02 -7.06 -35.79
CA GLU A 436 26.38 -7.60 -35.75
C GLU A 436 26.46 -8.98 -36.42
N ILE A 437 25.51 -9.87 -36.16
CA ILE A 437 25.48 -11.20 -36.79
C ILE A 437 25.24 -11.08 -38.30
N ARG A 438 24.31 -10.20 -38.73
CA ARG A 438 24.08 -9.93 -40.16
C ARG A 438 25.30 -9.39 -40.89
N LYS A 439 26.19 -8.66 -40.21
CA LYS A 439 27.46 -8.20 -40.80
C LYS A 439 28.54 -9.28 -40.89
N ARG A 440 28.43 -10.33 -40.06
CA ARG A 440 29.39 -11.46 -40.04
C ARG A 440 29.05 -12.54 -41.05
N LEU A 441 27.77 -12.67 -41.41
CA LEU A 441 27.26 -13.54 -42.47
C LEU A 441 27.48 -12.90 -43.83
#